data_AF-A0A928ZTH0-F1
#
_entry.id   AF-A0A928ZTH0-F1
#
_cell.length_a   1.000
_cell.length_b   1.000
_cell.length_c   1.000
_cell.angle_alpha   90.00
_cell.angle_beta   90.00
_cell.angle_gamma   90.00
#
_symmetry.space_group_name_H-M   'P 1'
#
loop_
_entity.id
_entity.type
_entity.pdbx_description
1 polymer ?
#
loop_
_entity_poly.entity_id
_entity_poly.type
_entity_poly.pdbx_seq_one_letter_code
_entity_poly.pdbx_strand_id
1 'polypeptide(L)'
;MTEPHEQVLEILEQDWIKRPLSSLEKFVFAQSWQGRNYEEIATLSGYSLDYMKQIGSLLWVDLSRAVGKSITKKNLRLVLEPLISDGFESDSLSFSSLPSSLLTASNPTANPDSLRRFPSGPLPLDSPLYIERSPIEQITYDELLRDGCLLRIKAPRRMGKSSLLKRLTWQAQQHDYHVVTLDCQEANEELLASTEIFLQWFCRYITQALRLDDQLEAVWIPDMGSKVNCKNYIETCILGVLQTPLLLSMNELNRLFEFPQLARDFLSMLRFWHEQSKDNPLWQKLRLVLVYSTDVYAPLQLKKSPLNVGTPIRLPPFTFDQIRTLSHRYGLAWPDDQLSELQSLHQMVDGHPYLASLAFYYLQRGEISLRKLLNTAPTSEGIYRSHLQEQLITLTEDPALADMFKTVVESETGVVLDAIATHKLEGMGLVHLKQGKAQPICDLYRLYFQEQLRNLQ
;
A
#
# COMPACT_ATOMS: atom_id res chain seq x y z
N MET A 1 -16.45 -30.94 -6.85
CA MET A 1 -16.00 -31.27 -5.48
C MET A 1 -14.79 -30.40 -5.22
N THR A 2 -14.94 -29.34 -4.43
CA THR A 2 -13.82 -28.48 -3.98
C THR A 2 -12.78 -29.35 -3.31
N GLU A 3 -11.51 -29.14 -3.66
CA GLU A 3 -10.44 -29.96 -3.08
C GLU A 3 -10.33 -29.69 -1.56
N PRO A 4 -10.01 -30.69 -0.72
CA PRO A 4 -10.01 -30.53 0.73
C PRO A 4 -9.14 -29.36 1.24
N HIS A 5 -8.09 -29.00 0.49
CA HIS A 5 -7.17 -27.92 0.85
C HIS A 5 -7.75 -26.51 0.65
N GLU A 6 -8.72 -26.32 -0.25
CA GLU A 6 -9.40 -25.03 -0.47
C GLU A 6 -10.34 -24.71 0.68
N GLN A 7 -11.05 -25.72 1.20
CA GLN A 7 -11.89 -25.57 2.40
C GLN A 7 -11.06 -25.24 3.65
N VAL A 8 -9.86 -25.81 3.78
CA VAL A 8 -8.96 -25.46 4.90
C VAL A 8 -8.47 -24.02 4.76
N LEU A 9 -8.20 -23.54 3.55
CA LEU A 9 -7.77 -22.16 3.31
C LEU A 9 -8.85 -21.14 3.67
N GLU A 10 -10.12 -21.43 3.40
CA GLU A 10 -11.23 -20.55 3.79
C GLU A 10 -11.39 -20.46 5.33
N ILE A 11 -11.37 -21.61 6.02
CA ILE A 11 -11.43 -21.67 7.49
C ILE A 11 -10.20 -20.99 8.12
N LEU A 12 -9.03 -21.15 7.49
CA LEU A 12 -7.79 -20.52 7.94
C LEU A 12 -7.83 -19.00 7.90
N GLU A 13 -8.39 -18.43 6.83
CA GLU A 13 -8.48 -16.98 6.66
C GLU A 13 -9.57 -16.36 7.55
N GLN A 14 -10.69 -17.06 7.75
CA GLN A 14 -11.84 -16.55 8.51
C GLN A 14 -11.69 -16.72 10.03
N ASP A 15 -11.33 -17.91 10.49
CA ASP A 15 -11.47 -18.26 11.92
C ASP A 15 -10.14 -18.28 12.67
N TRP A 16 -9.07 -18.76 12.05
CA TRP A 16 -7.81 -19.05 12.75
C TRP A 16 -6.78 -17.92 12.64
N ILE A 17 -6.37 -17.55 11.43
CA ILE A 17 -5.30 -16.57 11.23
C ILE A 17 -5.86 -15.13 11.23
N LYS A 18 -7.17 -14.97 10.95
CA LYS A 18 -7.87 -13.67 10.93
C LYS A 18 -7.13 -12.60 10.11
N ARG A 19 -6.40 -13.04 9.09
CA ARG A 19 -5.70 -12.22 8.08
C ARG A 19 -5.73 -12.98 6.75
N PRO A 20 -5.83 -12.28 5.62
CA PRO A 20 -5.67 -12.91 4.31
C PRO A 20 -4.24 -13.42 4.15
N LEU A 21 -4.09 -14.67 3.70
CA LEU A 21 -2.80 -15.25 3.33
C LEU A 21 -2.39 -14.70 1.97
N SER A 22 -1.11 -14.37 1.81
CA SER A 22 -0.56 -13.98 0.50
C SER A 22 -0.68 -15.12 -0.51
N SER A 23 -0.70 -14.81 -1.81
CA SER A 23 -0.76 -15.83 -2.87
C SER A 23 0.36 -16.87 -2.76
N LEU A 24 1.54 -16.46 -2.28
CA LEU A 24 2.67 -17.35 -2.03
C LEU A 24 2.47 -18.23 -0.78
N GLU A 25 1.89 -17.69 0.30
CA GLU A 25 1.51 -18.49 1.48
C GLU A 25 0.43 -19.52 1.12
N LYS A 26 -0.60 -19.13 0.36
CA LYS A 26 -1.64 -20.04 -0.16
C LYS A 26 -1.04 -21.12 -1.05
N PHE A 27 -0.13 -20.74 -1.95
CA PHE A 27 0.58 -21.69 -2.81
C PHE A 27 1.44 -22.67 -2.01
N VAL A 28 2.26 -22.18 -1.08
CA VAL A 28 3.10 -23.02 -0.21
C VAL A 28 2.23 -23.94 0.65
N PHE A 29 1.09 -23.46 1.16
CA PHE A 29 0.12 -24.26 1.89
C PHE A 29 -0.45 -25.38 1.02
N ALA A 30 -1.02 -25.06 -0.13
CA ALA A 30 -1.66 -26.02 -1.03
C ALA A 30 -0.66 -27.10 -1.52
N GLN A 31 0.54 -26.69 -1.92
CA GLN A 31 1.56 -27.63 -2.40
C GLN A 31 2.14 -28.49 -1.27
N SER A 32 2.30 -27.91 -0.05
CA SER A 32 2.71 -28.68 1.13
C SER A 32 1.59 -29.62 1.58
N TRP A 33 0.33 -29.23 1.43
CA TRP A 33 -0.82 -30.08 1.66
C TRP A 33 -0.82 -31.25 0.68
N GLN A 34 -0.44 -31.07 -0.59
CA GLN A 34 -0.28 -32.16 -1.57
C GLN A 34 0.94 -33.06 -1.33
N GLY A 35 1.78 -32.77 -0.33
CA GLY A 35 2.95 -33.58 0.03
C GLY A 35 4.23 -33.25 -0.75
N ARG A 36 4.21 -32.20 -1.60
CA ARG A 36 5.39 -31.80 -2.39
C ARG A 36 6.48 -31.23 -1.50
N ASN A 37 7.75 -31.47 -1.82
CA ASN A 37 8.89 -30.94 -1.06
C ASN A 37 9.21 -29.47 -1.46
N TYR A 38 10.11 -28.77 -0.75
CA TYR A 38 10.37 -27.36 -1.04
C TYR A 38 11.13 -27.11 -2.35
N GLU A 39 11.87 -28.11 -2.86
CA GLU A 39 12.56 -28.03 -4.15
C GLU A 39 11.55 -28.07 -5.30
N GLU A 40 10.54 -28.93 -5.19
CA GLU A 40 9.41 -28.99 -6.11
C GLU A 40 8.58 -27.70 -6.06
N ILE A 41 8.30 -27.18 -4.86
CA ILE A 41 7.54 -25.93 -4.68
C ILE A 41 8.31 -24.74 -5.29
N ALA A 42 9.62 -24.66 -5.10
CA ALA A 42 10.47 -23.63 -5.69
C ALA A 42 10.48 -23.70 -7.22
N THR A 43 10.60 -24.91 -7.77
CA THR A 43 10.58 -25.13 -9.23
C THR A 43 9.24 -24.74 -9.86
N LEU A 44 8.12 -25.06 -9.20
CA LEU A 44 6.77 -24.77 -9.70
C LEU A 44 6.36 -23.30 -9.58
N SER A 45 6.94 -22.59 -8.62
CA SER A 45 6.64 -21.17 -8.39
C SER A 45 7.62 -20.23 -9.08
N GLY A 46 8.77 -20.72 -9.55
CA GLY A 46 9.81 -19.92 -10.18
C GLY A 46 10.68 -19.11 -9.20
N TYR A 47 10.53 -19.31 -7.88
CA TYR A 47 11.34 -18.64 -6.87
C TYR A 47 12.44 -19.55 -6.31
N SER A 48 13.40 -18.96 -5.58
CA SER A 48 14.48 -19.71 -4.95
C SER A 48 13.98 -20.62 -3.82
N LEU A 49 14.66 -21.75 -3.64
CA LEU A 49 14.40 -22.73 -2.57
C LEU A 49 14.41 -22.09 -1.18
N ASP A 50 15.36 -21.19 -0.92
CA ASP A 50 15.52 -20.54 0.37
C ASP A 50 14.38 -19.55 0.66
N TYR A 51 13.90 -18.86 -0.36
CA TYR A 51 12.72 -18.00 -0.23
C TYR A 51 11.46 -18.81 0.09
N MET A 52 11.27 -19.96 -0.57
CA MET A 52 10.14 -20.85 -0.29
C MET A 52 10.18 -21.50 1.09
N LYS A 53 11.38 -21.85 1.58
CA LYS A 53 11.57 -22.32 2.96
C LYS A 53 11.24 -21.22 3.97
N GLN A 54 11.60 -19.97 3.69
CA GLN A 54 11.30 -18.84 4.55
C GLN A 54 9.79 -18.61 4.65
N ILE A 55 9.08 -18.51 3.51
CA ILE A 55 7.61 -18.37 3.48
C ILE A 55 6.93 -19.52 4.22
N GLY A 56 7.35 -20.76 3.95
CA GLY A 56 6.79 -21.92 4.64
C GLY A 56 7.04 -21.91 6.15
N SER A 57 8.23 -21.55 6.61
CA SER A 57 8.52 -21.51 8.06
C SER A 57 7.69 -20.46 8.81
N LEU A 58 7.48 -19.27 8.22
CA LEU A 58 6.61 -18.25 8.78
C LEU A 58 5.15 -18.72 8.82
N LEU A 59 4.69 -19.36 7.74
CA LEU A 59 3.33 -19.90 7.66
C LEU A 59 3.07 -20.98 8.73
N TRP A 60 4.01 -21.91 8.94
CA TRP A 60 3.86 -22.95 9.98
C TRP A 60 3.84 -22.37 11.40
N VAL A 61 4.61 -21.31 11.65
CA VAL A 61 4.60 -20.60 12.94
C VAL A 61 3.25 -19.93 13.19
N ASP A 62 2.70 -19.25 12.18
CA ASP A 62 1.42 -18.57 12.31
C ASP A 62 0.26 -19.56 12.49
N LEU A 63 0.28 -20.66 11.73
CA LEU A 63 -0.65 -21.78 11.89
C LEU A 63 -0.56 -22.39 13.29
N SER A 64 0.66 -22.63 13.78
CA SER A 64 0.87 -23.21 15.10
C SER A 64 0.32 -22.32 16.22
N ARG A 65 0.45 -21.00 16.06
CA ARG A 65 -0.06 -20.01 17.01
C ARG A 65 -1.58 -19.94 16.98
N ALA A 66 -2.18 -19.99 15.79
CA ALA A 66 -3.62 -19.87 15.61
C ALA A 66 -4.38 -21.11 16.12
N VAL A 67 -3.83 -22.30 15.87
CA VAL A 67 -4.45 -23.59 16.26
C VAL A 67 -4.06 -24.01 17.68
N GLY A 68 -3.02 -23.38 18.27
CA GLY A 68 -2.51 -23.73 19.60
C GLY A 68 -1.78 -25.07 19.67
N LYS A 69 -1.47 -25.69 18.52
CA LYS A 69 -0.71 -26.96 18.39
C LYS A 69 0.47 -26.76 17.44
N SER A 70 1.58 -27.46 17.66
CA SER A 70 2.75 -27.37 16.76
C SER A 70 2.40 -27.94 15.38
N ILE A 71 2.31 -27.07 14.39
CA ILE A 71 2.12 -27.38 12.98
C ILE A 71 3.45 -27.23 12.26
N THR A 72 3.78 -28.22 11.46
CA THR A 72 4.92 -28.32 10.56
C THR A 72 4.42 -28.94 9.27
N LYS A 73 5.17 -28.78 8.18
CA LYS A 73 4.85 -29.43 6.91
C LYS A 73 4.54 -30.94 7.03
N LYS A 74 5.22 -31.65 7.94
CA LYS A 74 5.07 -33.12 8.09
C LYS A 74 3.83 -33.55 8.87
N ASN A 75 3.29 -32.68 9.72
CA ASN A 75 2.11 -33.00 10.54
C ASN A 75 0.88 -32.14 10.18
N LEU A 76 0.98 -31.31 9.13
CA LEU A 76 -0.07 -30.41 8.63
C LEU A 76 -1.43 -31.11 8.49
N ARG A 77 -1.47 -32.22 7.73
CA ARG A 77 -2.70 -32.99 7.53
C ARG A 77 -3.18 -33.64 8.83
N LEU A 78 -2.28 -34.28 9.58
CA LEU A 78 -2.61 -34.96 10.84
C LEU A 78 -3.22 -34.03 11.90
N VAL A 79 -2.82 -32.75 11.92
CA VAL A 79 -3.32 -31.78 12.90
C VAL A 79 -4.61 -31.10 12.41
N LEU A 80 -4.71 -30.80 11.11
CA LEU A 80 -5.80 -29.98 10.57
C LEU A 80 -7.01 -30.80 10.10
N GLU A 81 -6.82 -32.02 9.61
CA GLU A 81 -7.89 -32.89 9.13
C GLU A 81 -8.93 -33.26 10.21
N PRO A 82 -8.55 -33.54 11.48
CA PRO A 82 -9.52 -33.77 12.56
C PRO A 82 -10.30 -32.50 12.95
N LEU A 83 -9.67 -31.32 12.85
CA LEU A 83 -10.29 -30.03 13.21
C LEU A 83 -11.35 -29.57 12.21
N ILE A 84 -11.35 -30.16 11.01
CA ILE A 84 -12.33 -29.89 9.94
C ILE A 84 -13.49 -30.89 10.03
N SER A 85 -13.24 -32.09 10.56
CA SER A 85 -14.26 -33.13 10.73
C SER A 85 -15.17 -32.91 11.95
N ASP A 86 -14.65 -32.29 13.02
CA ASP A 86 -15.44 -31.87 14.18
C ASP A 86 -15.92 -30.44 13.97
N GLY A 87 -17.07 -30.29 13.28
CA GLY A 87 -17.70 -29.00 13.03
C GLY A 87 -17.89 -28.19 14.30
N PHE A 88 -17.43 -26.94 14.29
CA PHE A 88 -17.66 -25.98 15.38
C PHE A 88 -19.16 -25.70 15.52
N GLU A 89 -19.76 -26.24 16.58
CA GLU A 89 -21.02 -25.73 17.10
C GLU A 89 -20.81 -24.29 17.55
N SER A 90 -21.58 -23.40 16.94
CA SER A 90 -21.71 -22.01 17.32
C SER A 90 -22.45 -21.90 18.65
N ASP A 91 -21.75 -21.61 19.74
CA ASP A 91 -22.41 -21.10 20.93
C ASP A 91 -22.45 -19.56 20.91
N SER A 92 -23.67 -19.10 20.76
CA SER A 92 -24.16 -17.74 20.80
C SER A 92 -23.76 -16.99 22.07
N LEU A 93 -23.22 -15.78 21.90
CA LEU A 93 -23.43 -14.68 22.86
C LEU A 93 -23.89 -13.44 22.10
N SER A 94 -25.20 -13.22 22.20
CA SER A 94 -25.91 -11.98 21.89
C SER A 94 -25.29 -10.78 22.59
N PHE A 95 -25.06 -9.69 21.87
CA PHE A 95 -24.98 -8.35 22.47
C PHE A 95 -26.02 -7.43 21.83
N SER A 96 -27.10 -7.26 22.57
CA SER A 96 -28.11 -6.22 22.39
C SER A 96 -27.51 -4.82 22.54
N SER A 97 -27.88 -3.95 21.60
CA SER A 97 -28.06 -2.49 21.71
C SER A 97 -27.34 -1.74 22.86
N LEU A 98 -26.44 -0.82 22.49
CA LEU A 98 -26.02 0.30 23.34
C LEU A 98 -26.10 1.64 22.55
N PRO A 99 -26.28 2.77 23.24
CA PRO A 99 -27.09 3.89 22.79
C PRO A 99 -26.30 4.97 22.06
N SER A 100 -27.01 5.74 21.24
CA SER A 100 -26.60 7.01 20.64
C SER A 100 -26.35 8.08 21.71
N SER A 101 -25.24 8.00 22.44
CA SER A 101 -24.78 9.08 23.32
C SER A 101 -23.31 8.93 23.71
N LEU A 102 -22.40 9.15 22.76
CA LEU A 102 -21.01 9.55 23.02
C LEU A 102 -20.54 10.55 21.95
N LEU A 103 -21.29 11.64 21.80
CA LEU A 103 -20.82 12.88 21.18
C LEU A 103 -20.31 13.79 22.30
N THR A 104 -19.06 13.59 22.72
CA THR A 104 -18.22 14.64 23.34
C THR A 104 -16.76 14.18 23.32
N ALA A 105 -15.89 15.07 22.86
CA ALA A 105 -14.44 14.95 22.71
C ALA A 105 -13.73 14.07 23.76
N SER A 106 -12.96 13.07 23.31
CA SER A 106 -11.66 12.68 23.87
C SER A 106 -10.98 11.67 22.94
N ASN A 107 -9.67 11.82 22.76
CA ASN A 107 -8.80 10.98 21.93
C ASN A 107 -9.09 9.48 22.09
N PRO A 108 -9.09 8.67 21.01
CA PRO A 108 -9.12 7.22 21.16
C PRO A 108 -7.89 6.81 21.97
N THR A 109 -8.14 6.18 23.12
CA THR A 109 -7.09 5.63 23.98
C THR A 109 -6.21 4.71 23.14
N ALA A 110 -4.95 5.11 22.97
CA ALA A 110 -3.97 4.42 22.14
C ALA A 110 -3.94 2.92 22.45
N ASN A 111 -4.21 2.08 21.45
CA ASN A 111 -4.10 0.64 21.60
C ASN A 111 -2.62 0.26 21.90
N PRO A 112 -2.30 -0.30 23.09
CA PRO A 112 -0.93 -0.63 23.50
C PRO A 112 -0.20 -1.57 22.53
N ASP A 113 -0.95 -2.38 21.76
CA ASP A 113 -0.39 -3.30 20.78
C ASP A 113 0.17 -2.60 19.53
N SER A 114 -0.17 -1.33 19.29
CA SER A 114 0.32 -0.57 18.13
C SER A 114 1.84 -0.45 18.11
N LEU A 115 2.47 -0.35 19.29
CA LEU A 115 3.92 -0.21 19.43
C LEU A 115 4.67 -1.53 19.22
N ARG A 116 3.97 -2.66 19.36
CA ARG A 116 4.54 -4.01 19.22
C ARG A 116 4.47 -4.54 17.79
N ARG A 117 3.65 -3.92 16.93
CA ARG A 117 3.48 -4.33 15.55
C ARG A 117 4.67 -3.87 14.70
N PHE A 118 5.24 -4.79 13.95
CA PHE A 118 6.27 -4.48 12.97
C PHE A 118 5.75 -3.46 11.94
N PRO A 119 6.53 -2.43 11.55
CA PRO A 119 6.04 -1.32 10.73
C PRO A 119 5.95 -1.67 9.23
N SER A 120 5.15 -2.69 8.87
CA SER A 120 5.04 -3.18 7.49
C SER A 120 3.82 -2.68 6.72
N GLY A 121 2.83 -2.06 7.37
CA GLY A 121 1.53 -1.78 6.75
C GLY A 121 0.94 -0.41 7.11
N PRO A 122 -0.19 -0.05 6.48
CA PRO A 122 -0.89 1.19 6.75
C PRO A 122 -1.39 1.25 8.19
N LEU A 123 -1.12 2.38 8.84
CA LEU A 123 -1.48 2.61 10.24
C LEU A 123 -3.01 2.64 10.43
N PRO A 124 -3.54 1.94 11.45
CA PRO A 124 -4.93 2.10 11.89
C PRO A 124 -5.30 3.55 12.22
N LEU A 125 -6.61 3.82 12.28
CA LEU A 125 -7.14 5.16 12.56
C LEU A 125 -6.77 5.63 13.98
N ASP A 126 -6.88 4.74 14.94
CA ASP A 126 -6.58 4.91 16.37
C ASP A 126 -5.07 4.79 16.69
N SER A 127 -4.22 4.57 15.69
CA SER A 127 -2.80 4.37 15.93
C SER A 127 -2.15 5.66 16.46
N PRO A 128 -1.50 5.60 17.64
CA PRO A 128 -0.77 6.74 18.18
C PRO A 128 0.48 7.07 17.37
N LEU A 129 0.87 6.23 16.40
CA LEU A 129 2.08 6.42 15.59
C LEU A 129 1.84 7.28 14.34
N TYR A 130 0.59 7.65 14.05
CA TYR A 130 0.30 8.49 12.88
C TYR A 130 0.67 9.95 13.13
N ILE A 131 1.66 10.45 12.39
CA ILE A 131 2.05 11.85 12.41
C ILE A 131 1.33 12.59 11.27
N GLU A 132 0.53 13.58 11.64
CA GLU A 132 -0.08 14.50 10.69
C GLU A 132 0.97 15.39 10.01
N ARG A 133 0.76 15.68 8.73
CA ARG A 133 1.59 16.56 7.91
C ARG A 133 0.84 17.83 7.60
N SER A 134 0.49 18.60 8.63
CA SER A 134 -0.21 19.87 8.46
C SER A 134 0.47 20.76 7.39
N PRO A 135 -0.29 21.33 6.43
CA PRO A 135 -1.75 21.32 6.31
C PRO A 135 -2.32 20.23 5.38
N ILE A 136 -1.56 19.18 5.03
CA ILE A 136 -1.94 18.19 4.00
C ILE A 136 -3.26 17.49 4.32
N GLU A 137 -3.44 16.98 5.53
CA GLU A 137 -4.68 16.31 5.96
C GLU A 137 -5.87 17.25 5.82
N GLN A 138 -5.73 18.48 6.32
CA GLN A 138 -6.78 19.50 6.27
C GLN A 138 -7.18 19.83 4.82
N ILE A 139 -6.19 20.08 3.94
CA ILE A 139 -6.45 20.32 2.50
C ILE A 139 -7.18 19.14 1.88
N THR A 140 -6.81 17.91 2.25
CA THR A 140 -7.44 16.69 1.71
C THR A 140 -8.90 16.57 2.17
N TYR A 141 -9.19 16.90 3.42
CA TYR A 141 -10.55 16.87 3.97
C TYR A 141 -11.42 18.00 3.41
N ASP A 142 -10.89 19.21 3.29
CA ASP A 142 -11.62 20.34 2.70
C ASP A 142 -11.97 20.07 1.23
N GLU A 143 -11.06 19.45 0.48
CA GLU A 143 -11.29 19.09 -0.92
C GLU A 143 -12.31 17.95 -1.06
N LEU A 144 -12.36 16.99 -0.13
CA LEU A 144 -13.34 15.89 -0.12
C LEU A 144 -14.79 16.41 -0.07
N LEU A 145 -15.02 17.55 0.59
CA LEU A 145 -16.36 18.13 0.71
C LEU A 145 -16.85 18.78 -0.58
N ARG A 146 -15.96 19.09 -1.52
CA ARG A 146 -16.31 19.75 -2.79
C ARG A 146 -16.97 18.80 -3.78
N ASP A 147 -17.97 19.30 -4.49
CA ASP A 147 -18.63 18.56 -5.56
C ASP A 147 -17.68 18.14 -6.66
N GLY A 148 -17.82 16.89 -7.10
CA GLY A 148 -16.97 16.35 -8.15
C GLY A 148 -15.49 16.23 -7.79
N CYS A 149 -15.13 16.22 -6.50
CA CYS A 149 -13.75 16.12 -6.00
C CYS A 149 -12.91 15.10 -6.78
N LEU A 150 -11.68 15.49 -7.13
CA LEU A 150 -10.65 14.59 -7.64
C LEU A 150 -9.34 14.85 -6.89
N LEU A 151 -8.99 13.94 -5.98
CA LEU A 151 -7.75 13.94 -5.22
C LEU A 151 -6.73 12.98 -5.82
N ARG A 152 -5.46 13.40 -5.85
CA ARG A 152 -4.35 12.57 -6.33
C ARG A 152 -3.27 12.46 -5.26
N ILE A 153 -3.30 11.38 -4.49
CA ILE A 153 -2.30 11.11 -3.46
C ILE A 153 -1.10 10.42 -4.12
N LYS A 154 0.02 11.13 -4.23
CA LYS A 154 1.23 10.63 -4.90
C LYS A 154 2.49 10.85 -4.06
N ALA A 155 3.28 9.81 -3.94
CA ALA A 155 4.57 9.80 -3.25
C ALA A 155 5.28 8.46 -3.55
N PRO A 156 6.58 8.33 -3.28
CA PRO A 156 7.26 7.04 -3.29
C PRO A 156 6.55 6.00 -2.40
N ARG A 157 6.86 4.72 -2.60
CA ARG A 157 6.40 3.65 -1.72
C ARG A 157 6.78 3.95 -0.26
N ARG A 158 5.97 3.45 0.68
CA ARG A 158 6.24 3.55 2.13
C ARG A 158 6.28 4.98 2.73
N MET A 159 5.70 5.97 2.04
CA MET A 159 5.53 7.36 2.54
C MET A 159 4.22 7.59 3.32
N GLY A 160 3.38 6.57 3.50
CA GLY A 160 2.13 6.68 4.27
C GLY A 160 0.88 7.05 3.47
N LYS A 161 0.90 6.90 2.13
CA LYS A 161 -0.24 7.13 1.24
C LYS A 161 -1.50 6.39 1.69
N SER A 162 -1.39 5.09 1.92
CA SER A 162 -2.52 4.24 2.34
C SER A 162 -3.00 4.56 3.76
N SER A 163 -2.12 5.04 4.65
CA SER A 163 -2.50 5.53 5.99
C SER A 163 -3.32 6.82 5.91
N LEU A 164 -3.01 7.71 4.96
CA LEU A 164 -3.81 8.92 4.67
C LEU A 164 -5.14 8.53 4.03
N LEU A 165 -5.13 7.60 3.06
CA LEU A 165 -6.36 7.11 2.43
C LEU A 165 -7.36 6.56 3.46
N LYS A 166 -6.90 5.73 4.41
CA LYS A 166 -7.76 5.22 5.51
C LYS A 166 -8.44 6.33 6.31
N ARG A 167 -7.72 7.43 6.57
CA ARG A 167 -8.28 8.57 7.31
C ARG A 167 -9.26 9.37 6.46
N LEU A 168 -8.96 9.51 5.17
CA LEU A 168 -9.85 10.17 4.22
C LEU A 168 -11.16 9.39 4.04
N THR A 169 -11.09 8.07 3.93
CA THR A 169 -12.29 7.23 3.85
C THR A 169 -13.10 7.27 5.14
N TRP A 170 -12.43 7.28 6.30
CA TRP A 170 -13.10 7.47 7.58
C TRP A 170 -13.82 8.83 7.67
N GLN A 171 -13.16 9.91 7.25
CA GLN A 171 -13.78 11.24 7.20
C GLN A 171 -15.01 11.26 6.28
N ALA A 172 -14.94 10.62 5.11
CA ALA A 172 -16.08 10.51 4.21
C ALA A 172 -17.27 9.78 4.86
N GLN A 173 -17.01 8.72 5.63
CA GLN A 173 -18.04 8.03 6.40
C GLN A 173 -18.66 8.92 7.48
N GLN A 174 -17.89 9.82 8.11
CA GLN A 174 -18.43 10.80 9.06
C GLN A 174 -19.36 11.83 8.40
N HIS A 175 -19.30 11.96 7.07
CA HIS A 175 -20.16 12.82 6.27
C HIS A 175 -21.25 12.03 5.50
N ASP A 176 -21.54 10.79 5.94
CA ASP A 176 -22.57 9.92 5.36
C ASP A 176 -22.34 9.54 3.87
N TYR A 177 -21.10 9.61 3.40
CA TYR A 177 -20.77 9.19 2.03
C TYR A 177 -20.75 7.66 1.95
N HIS A 178 -21.21 7.13 0.83
CA HIS A 178 -20.88 5.78 0.44
C HIS A 178 -19.39 5.71 0.10
N VAL A 179 -18.68 4.69 0.59
CA VAL A 179 -17.23 4.55 0.36
C VAL A 179 -16.95 3.22 -0.32
N VAL A 180 -16.25 3.29 -1.45
CA VAL A 180 -15.67 2.13 -2.12
C VAL A 180 -14.17 2.37 -2.29
N THR A 181 -13.38 1.43 -1.81
CA THR A 181 -11.92 1.40 -2.02
C THR A 181 -11.59 0.17 -2.84
N LEU A 182 -11.17 0.40 -4.08
CA LEU A 182 -10.66 -0.64 -4.95
C LEU A 182 -9.14 -0.63 -4.89
N ASP A 183 -8.55 -1.76 -4.50
CA ASP A 183 -7.12 -1.98 -4.65
C ASP A 183 -6.85 -2.60 -6.02
N CYS A 184 -6.11 -1.90 -6.89
CA CYS A 184 -5.81 -2.42 -8.22
C CYS A 184 -5.01 -3.72 -8.18
N GLN A 185 -4.38 -4.07 -7.04
CA GLN A 185 -3.71 -5.35 -6.85
C GLN A 185 -4.64 -6.56 -6.80
N GLU A 186 -5.94 -6.36 -6.55
CA GLU A 186 -6.94 -7.44 -6.53
C GLU A 186 -7.28 -7.94 -7.95
N ALA A 187 -7.07 -7.12 -8.97
CA ALA A 187 -7.33 -7.50 -10.36
C ALA A 187 -6.22 -8.43 -10.87
N ASN A 188 -6.54 -9.69 -11.18
CA ASN A 188 -5.60 -10.63 -11.80
C ASN A 188 -5.19 -10.18 -13.22
N GLU A 189 -4.16 -10.80 -13.79
CA GLU A 189 -3.65 -10.41 -15.12
C GLU A 189 -4.69 -10.58 -16.24
N GLU A 190 -5.55 -11.59 -16.15
CA GLU A 190 -6.62 -11.85 -17.12
C GLU A 190 -7.62 -10.69 -17.18
N LEU A 191 -8.03 -10.15 -16.02
CA LEU A 191 -8.88 -8.97 -15.94
C LEU A 191 -8.18 -7.75 -16.52
N LEU A 192 -6.88 -7.58 -16.25
CA LEU A 192 -6.09 -6.43 -16.69
C LEU A 192 -5.73 -6.46 -18.18
N ALA A 193 -5.78 -7.62 -18.82
CA ALA A 193 -5.44 -7.79 -20.23
C ALA A 193 -6.47 -7.18 -21.19
N SER A 194 -7.71 -6.96 -20.75
CA SER A 194 -8.79 -6.41 -21.59
C SER A 194 -9.52 -5.27 -20.89
N THR A 195 -9.58 -4.10 -21.54
CA THR A 195 -10.34 -2.94 -21.05
C THR A 195 -11.81 -3.29 -20.82
N GLU A 196 -12.41 -4.13 -21.66
CA GLU A 196 -13.81 -4.51 -21.48
C GLU A 196 -14.01 -5.41 -20.24
N ILE A 197 -13.21 -6.47 -20.11
CA ILE A 197 -13.30 -7.39 -18.98
C ILE A 197 -13.03 -6.64 -17.67
N PHE A 198 -12.00 -5.78 -17.65
CA PHE A 198 -11.69 -4.94 -16.51
C PHE A 198 -12.86 -4.03 -16.13
N LEU A 199 -13.48 -3.34 -17.10
CA LEU A 199 -14.57 -2.41 -16.82
C LEU A 199 -15.85 -3.11 -16.36
N GLN A 200 -16.13 -4.31 -16.86
CA GLN A 200 -17.22 -5.15 -16.36
C GLN A 200 -16.97 -5.57 -14.91
N TRP A 201 -15.76 -6.06 -14.61
CA TRP A 201 -15.34 -6.38 -13.25
C TRP A 201 -15.41 -5.16 -12.33
N PHE A 202 -14.93 -4.01 -12.79
CA PHE A 202 -14.96 -2.75 -12.04
C PHE A 202 -16.38 -2.33 -11.66
N CYS A 203 -17.33 -2.45 -12.59
CA CYS A 203 -18.74 -2.17 -12.32
C CYS A 203 -19.30 -3.12 -11.25
N ARG A 204 -19.08 -4.44 -11.39
CA ARG A 204 -19.53 -5.44 -10.41
C ARG A 204 -18.89 -5.24 -9.04
N TYR A 205 -17.60 -4.88 -9.00
CA TYR A 205 -16.87 -4.60 -7.77
C TYR A 205 -17.53 -3.49 -6.97
N ILE A 206 -17.83 -2.36 -7.63
CA ILE A 206 -18.48 -1.21 -6.98
C ILE A 206 -19.89 -1.60 -6.52
N THR A 207 -20.66 -2.27 -7.37
CA THR A 207 -22.01 -2.74 -7.04
C THR A 207 -22.02 -3.66 -5.81
N GLN A 208 -21.12 -4.63 -5.76
CA GLN A 208 -20.98 -5.55 -4.64
C GLN A 208 -20.54 -4.82 -3.36
N ALA A 209 -19.55 -3.92 -3.46
CA ALA A 209 -19.08 -3.12 -2.32
C ALA A 209 -20.19 -2.24 -1.72
N LEU A 210 -21.10 -1.75 -2.57
CA LEU A 210 -22.27 -0.96 -2.17
C LEU A 210 -23.49 -1.81 -1.78
N ARG A 211 -23.40 -3.14 -1.92
CA ARG A 211 -24.52 -4.09 -1.71
C ARG A 211 -25.76 -3.75 -2.54
N LEU A 212 -25.53 -3.33 -3.79
CA LEU A 212 -26.57 -3.09 -4.79
C LEU A 212 -26.79 -4.35 -5.64
N ASP A 213 -27.92 -4.43 -6.33
CA ASP A 213 -28.23 -5.54 -7.23
C ASP A 213 -27.36 -5.48 -8.50
N ASP A 214 -26.78 -6.62 -8.90
CA ASP A 214 -26.01 -6.69 -10.15
C ASP A 214 -26.94 -6.67 -11.37
N GLN A 215 -26.98 -5.53 -12.05
CA GLN A 215 -27.72 -5.32 -13.29
C GLN A 215 -26.82 -5.26 -14.53
N LEU A 216 -25.56 -5.70 -14.45
CA LEU A 216 -24.58 -5.48 -15.51
C LEU A 216 -25.05 -6.07 -16.83
N GLU A 217 -25.52 -7.31 -16.84
CA GLU A 217 -25.95 -8.02 -18.05
C GLU A 217 -27.17 -7.37 -18.72
N ALA A 218 -28.03 -6.71 -17.94
CA ALA A 218 -29.20 -6.02 -18.46
C ALA A 218 -28.86 -4.67 -19.12
N VAL A 219 -27.80 -4.01 -18.64
CA VAL A 219 -27.42 -2.65 -19.06
C VAL A 219 -26.24 -2.63 -20.03
N TRP A 220 -25.40 -3.67 -20.03
CA TRP A 220 -24.20 -3.75 -20.86
C TRP A 220 -24.55 -4.16 -22.29
N ILE A 221 -24.62 -3.18 -23.19
CA ILE A 221 -24.98 -3.41 -24.59
C ILE A 221 -23.73 -3.77 -25.40
N PRO A 222 -23.67 -4.94 -26.08
CA PRO A 222 -22.59 -5.26 -27.01
C PRO A 222 -22.42 -4.16 -28.07
N ASP A 223 -21.18 -3.90 -28.50
CA ASP A 223 -20.83 -2.92 -29.55
C ASP A 223 -20.96 -1.42 -29.22
N MET A 224 -21.54 -1.03 -28.07
CA MET A 224 -21.59 0.39 -27.63
C MET A 224 -20.23 0.95 -27.15
N GLY A 225 -19.26 0.06 -26.93
CA GLY A 225 -17.95 0.40 -26.39
C GLY A 225 -17.91 0.38 -24.86
N SER A 226 -16.92 -0.31 -24.30
CA SER A 226 -16.81 -0.60 -22.87
C SER A 226 -16.78 0.64 -21.97
N LYS A 227 -16.15 1.74 -22.40
CA LYS A 227 -16.14 3.02 -21.66
C LYS A 227 -17.52 3.66 -21.57
N VAL A 228 -18.32 3.56 -22.63
CA VAL A 228 -19.69 4.10 -22.66
C VAL A 228 -20.60 3.24 -21.79
N ASN A 229 -20.50 1.91 -21.89
CA ASN A 229 -21.24 0.99 -21.03
C ASN A 229 -20.93 1.20 -19.55
N CYS A 230 -19.64 1.30 -19.19
CA CYS A 230 -19.23 1.57 -17.82
C CYS A 230 -19.78 2.92 -17.32
N LYS A 231 -19.66 3.98 -18.12
CA LYS A 231 -20.26 5.29 -17.79
C LYS A 231 -21.76 5.15 -17.51
N ASN A 232 -22.51 4.53 -18.42
CA ASN A 232 -23.96 4.38 -18.31
C ASN A 232 -24.33 3.59 -17.06
N TYR A 233 -23.63 2.49 -16.77
CA TYR A 233 -23.84 1.68 -15.58
C TYR A 233 -23.62 2.47 -14.29
N ILE A 234 -22.52 3.21 -14.20
CA ILE A 234 -22.20 4.06 -13.03
C ILE A 234 -23.25 5.16 -12.87
N GLU A 235 -23.71 5.74 -13.98
CA GLU A 235 -24.71 6.81 -13.97
C GLU A 235 -26.09 6.30 -13.53
N THR A 236 -26.57 5.19 -14.08
CA THR A 236 -27.94 4.70 -13.86
C THR A 236 -28.07 3.77 -12.65
N CYS A 237 -27.16 2.81 -12.50
CA CYS A 237 -27.27 1.74 -11.52
C CYS A 237 -26.63 2.10 -10.17
N ILE A 238 -25.69 3.05 -10.17
CA ILE A 238 -24.96 3.45 -8.97
C ILE A 238 -25.37 4.88 -8.57
N LEU A 239 -24.88 5.92 -9.25
CA LEU A 239 -25.11 7.31 -8.85
C LEU A 239 -26.59 7.72 -8.88
N GLY A 240 -27.37 7.14 -9.79
CA GLY A 240 -28.82 7.35 -9.90
C GLY A 240 -29.63 6.82 -8.71
N VAL A 241 -29.13 5.77 -8.06
CA VAL A 241 -29.80 5.11 -6.92
C VAL A 241 -29.34 5.72 -5.59
N LEU A 242 -28.07 6.13 -5.49
CA LEU A 242 -27.51 6.68 -4.26
C LEU A 242 -28.09 8.07 -3.93
N GLN A 243 -28.49 8.23 -2.66
CA GLN A 243 -29.01 9.50 -2.14
C GLN A 243 -27.89 10.42 -1.65
N THR A 244 -26.81 9.85 -1.12
CA THR A 244 -25.61 10.59 -0.66
C THR A 244 -24.43 10.39 -1.62
N PRO A 245 -23.40 11.27 -1.56
CA PRO A 245 -22.22 11.16 -2.41
C PRO A 245 -21.49 9.81 -2.29
N LEU A 246 -20.82 9.41 -3.38
CA LEU A 246 -19.95 8.23 -3.44
C LEU A 246 -18.49 8.66 -3.47
N LEU A 247 -17.71 8.26 -2.46
CA LEU A 247 -16.27 8.25 -2.50
C LEU A 247 -15.77 6.95 -3.14
N LEU A 248 -15.24 7.07 -4.36
CA LEU A 248 -14.56 6.00 -5.06
C LEU A 248 -13.05 6.23 -5.04
N SER A 249 -12.36 5.37 -4.31
CA SER A 249 -10.91 5.42 -4.14
C SER A 249 -10.22 4.26 -4.85
N MET A 250 -9.15 4.59 -5.57
CA MET A 250 -8.34 3.66 -6.36
C MET A 250 -6.95 3.59 -5.72
N ASN A 251 -6.69 2.51 -5.00
CA ASN A 251 -5.40 2.25 -4.37
C ASN A 251 -4.47 1.49 -5.33
N GLU A 252 -3.16 1.73 -5.21
CA GLU A 252 -2.13 1.05 -6.02
C GLU A 252 -2.37 1.12 -7.54
N LEU A 253 -2.87 2.28 -8.01
CA LEU A 253 -3.19 2.51 -9.42
C LEU A 253 -2.00 2.29 -10.36
N ASN A 254 -0.77 2.31 -9.83
CA ASN A 254 0.45 1.94 -10.53
C ASN A 254 0.40 0.58 -11.22
N ARG A 255 -0.35 -0.40 -10.68
CA ARG A 255 -0.49 -1.72 -11.33
C ARG A 255 -1.12 -1.63 -12.73
N LEU A 256 -2.02 -0.68 -12.95
CA LEU A 256 -2.61 -0.50 -14.28
C LEU A 256 -1.57 -0.04 -15.31
N PHE A 257 -0.49 0.62 -14.88
CA PHE A 257 0.52 1.18 -15.79
C PHE A 257 1.35 0.10 -16.49
N GLU A 258 1.37 -1.11 -15.95
CA GLU A 258 1.92 -2.32 -16.58
C GLU A 258 1.13 -2.73 -17.83
N PHE A 259 -0.11 -2.23 -17.98
CA PHE A 259 -1.03 -2.49 -19.10
C PHE A 259 -1.37 -1.17 -19.82
N PRO A 260 -0.51 -0.67 -20.74
CA PRO A 260 -0.61 0.72 -21.24
C PRO A 260 -1.93 1.07 -21.92
N GLN A 261 -2.56 0.11 -22.62
CA GLN A 261 -3.84 0.33 -23.29
C GLN A 261 -4.97 0.49 -22.26
N LEU A 262 -5.06 -0.43 -21.30
CA LEU A 262 -6.02 -0.34 -20.20
C LEU A 262 -5.83 0.95 -19.41
N ALA A 263 -4.60 1.25 -18.97
CA ALA A 263 -4.31 2.49 -18.24
C ALA A 263 -4.77 3.72 -19.02
N ARG A 264 -4.44 3.82 -20.31
CA ARG A 264 -4.83 4.96 -21.15
C ARG A 264 -6.34 5.12 -21.21
N ASP A 265 -7.06 4.04 -21.49
CA ASP A 265 -8.51 4.06 -21.63
C ASP A 265 -9.20 4.37 -20.31
N PHE A 266 -8.83 3.65 -19.25
CA PHE A 266 -9.41 3.79 -17.93
C PHE A 266 -9.17 5.18 -17.32
N LEU A 267 -7.94 5.67 -17.39
CA LEU A 267 -7.61 7.02 -16.92
C LEU A 267 -8.38 8.07 -17.71
N SER A 268 -8.42 7.97 -19.04
CA SER A 268 -9.19 8.93 -19.86
C SER A 268 -10.67 8.98 -19.48
N MET A 269 -11.24 7.84 -19.10
CA MET A 269 -12.63 7.74 -18.62
C MET A 269 -12.81 8.43 -17.27
N LEU A 270 -11.94 8.18 -16.28
CA LEU A 270 -12.00 8.84 -14.98
C LEU A 270 -11.87 10.36 -15.10
N ARG A 271 -11.01 10.84 -16.02
CA ARG A 271 -10.92 12.28 -16.31
C ARG A 271 -12.23 12.83 -16.86
N PHE A 272 -12.83 12.12 -17.81
CA PHE A 272 -14.10 12.53 -18.39
C PHE A 272 -15.19 12.62 -17.31
N TRP A 273 -15.26 11.67 -16.37
CA TRP A 273 -16.19 11.72 -15.23
C TRP A 273 -15.99 12.94 -14.34
N HIS A 274 -14.74 13.30 -14.04
CA HIS A 274 -14.42 14.53 -13.31
C HIS A 274 -14.72 15.81 -14.12
N GLU A 275 -14.68 15.76 -15.45
CA GLU A 275 -15.13 16.90 -16.27
C GLU A 275 -16.67 17.02 -16.26
N GLN A 276 -17.40 15.89 -16.27
CA GLN A 276 -18.86 15.88 -16.15
C GLN A 276 -19.34 16.41 -14.80
N SER A 277 -18.62 16.15 -13.71
CA SER A 277 -18.99 16.63 -12.38
C SER A 277 -18.98 18.15 -12.22
N LYS A 278 -18.47 18.92 -13.20
CA LYS A 278 -18.53 20.38 -13.16
C LYS A 278 -19.94 20.91 -13.41
N ASP A 279 -20.67 20.28 -14.33
CA ASP A 279 -21.95 20.79 -14.84
C ASP A 279 -23.12 19.81 -14.66
N ASN A 280 -22.86 18.55 -14.29
CA ASN A 280 -23.89 17.53 -14.11
C ASN A 280 -24.09 17.19 -12.62
N PRO A 281 -25.26 17.52 -12.02
CA PRO A 281 -25.55 17.25 -10.61
C PRO A 281 -25.44 15.78 -10.19
N LEU A 282 -25.65 14.85 -11.12
CA LEU A 282 -25.49 13.43 -10.83
C LEU A 282 -24.02 13.05 -10.65
N TRP A 283 -23.15 13.54 -11.55
CA TRP A 283 -21.71 13.34 -11.46
C TRP A 283 -21.05 14.18 -10.36
N GLN A 284 -21.68 15.27 -9.94
CA GLN A 284 -21.29 16.02 -8.73
C GLN A 284 -21.32 15.15 -7.48
N LYS A 285 -22.12 14.07 -7.42
CA LYS A 285 -22.11 13.11 -6.30
C LYS A 285 -20.85 12.24 -6.23
N LEU A 286 -20.07 12.13 -7.31
CA LEU A 286 -18.88 11.29 -7.33
C LEU A 286 -17.66 12.06 -6.77
N ARG A 287 -16.99 11.46 -5.79
CA ARG A 287 -15.69 11.90 -5.25
C ARG A 287 -14.64 10.85 -5.65
N LEU A 288 -13.61 11.26 -6.36
CA LEU A 288 -12.54 10.37 -6.84
C LEU A 288 -11.25 10.58 -6.05
N VAL A 289 -10.64 9.49 -5.58
CA VAL A 289 -9.31 9.52 -4.96
C VAL A 289 -8.40 8.55 -5.68
N LEU A 290 -7.34 9.06 -6.31
CA LEU A 290 -6.35 8.26 -7.03
C LEU A 290 -5.07 8.18 -6.20
N VAL A 291 -4.67 6.98 -5.80
CA VAL A 291 -3.44 6.73 -5.05
C VAL A 291 -2.47 5.95 -5.91
N TYR A 292 -1.29 6.53 -6.14
CA TYR A 292 -0.25 5.88 -6.94
C TYR A 292 1.14 6.22 -6.43
N SER A 293 2.06 5.30 -6.66
CA SER A 293 3.46 5.49 -6.31
C SER A 293 4.24 6.15 -7.46
N THR A 294 5.16 7.06 -7.14
CA THR A 294 5.90 7.85 -8.13
C THR A 294 7.13 7.16 -8.69
N ASP A 295 7.51 6.01 -8.12
CA ASP A 295 8.63 5.15 -8.50
C ASP A 295 8.32 4.30 -9.74
N VAL A 296 7.05 4.16 -10.10
CA VAL A 296 6.64 3.46 -11.33
C VAL A 296 6.45 4.48 -12.45
N TYR A 297 7.43 4.55 -13.35
CA TYR A 297 7.36 5.47 -14.50
C TYR A 297 6.32 5.00 -15.51
N ALA A 298 5.23 5.75 -15.64
CA ALA A 298 4.24 5.53 -16.68
C ALA A 298 4.39 6.59 -17.78
N PRO A 299 4.82 6.22 -19.00
CA PRO A 299 4.83 7.12 -20.17
C PRO A 299 3.39 7.37 -20.65
N LEU A 300 2.55 7.93 -19.78
CA LEU A 300 1.17 8.25 -20.10
C LEU A 300 1.13 9.58 -20.83
N GLN A 301 0.39 9.62 -21.94
CA GLN A 301 0.12 10.86 -22.66
C GLN A 301 -0.56 11.87 -21.71
N LEU A 302 0.25 12.80 -21.20
CA LEU A 302 -0.10 13.71 -20.11
C LEU A 302 -1.41 14.46 -20.39
N LYS A 303 -1.71 14.80 -21.65
CA LYS A 303 -2.87 15.64 -21.97
C LYS A 303 -4.24 15.00 -21.78
N LYS A 304 -4.36 13.66 -21.70
CA LYS A 304 -5.67 12.96 -21.63
C LYS A 304 -5.92 12.23 -20.31
N SER A 305 -4.98 12.29 -19.37
CA SER A 305 -5.02 11.56 -18.10
C SER A 305 -5.57 12.43 -16.95
N PRO A 306 -6.31 11.87 -15.97
CA PRO A 306 -6.77 12.57 -14.78
C PRO A 306 -5.60 12.89 -13.86
N LEU A 307 -4.44 12.26 -14.08
CA LEU A 307 -3.21 12.51 -13.35
C LEU A 307 -2.66 13.95 -13.52
N ASN A 308 -3.28 14.78 -14.37
CA ASN A 308 -2.95 16.19 -14.57
C ASN A 308 -4.08 17.17 -14.24
N VAL A 309 -5.21 16.68 -13.72
CA VAL A 309 -6.33 17.51 -13.22
C VAL A 309 -6.63 17.17 -11.76
N GLY A 310 -7.47 17.95 -11.10
CA GLY A 310 -7.75 17.77 -9.67
C GLY A 310 -6.57 18.10 -8.76
N THR A 311 -6.79 17.94 -7.46
CA THR A 311 -5.90 18.43 -6.40
C THR A 311 -4.77 17.43 -6.11
N PRO A 312 -3.50 17.77 -6.39
CA PRO A 312 -2.37 16.89 -6.11
C PRO A 312 -1.97 16.96 -4.64
N ILE A 313 -2.00 15.81 -3.96
CA ILE A 313 -1.51 15.64 -2.60
C ILE A 313 -0.16 14.91 -2.67
N ARG A 314 0.93 15.66 -2.44
CA ARG A 314 2.29 15.11 -2.33
C ARG A 314 2.63 14.90 -0.86
N LEU A 315 3.13 13.72 -0.50
CA LEU A 315 3.59 13.45 0.86
C LEU A 315 5.10 13.68 0.96
N PRO A 316 5.56 14.74 1.64
CA PRO A 316 6.97 14.94 1.90
C PRO A 316 7.46 13.97 2.98
N PRO A 317 8.80 13.81 3.10
CA PRO A 317 9.40 13.23 4.28
C PRO A 317 9.00 14.01 5.55
N PHE A 318 9.12 13.37 6.70
CA PHE A 318 8.88 14.04 7.97
C PHE A 318 9.97 15.04 8.28
N THR A 319 9.56 16.18 8.83
CA THR A 319 10.48 17.15 9.43
C THR A 319 11.14 16.56 10.69
N PHE A 320 12.21 17.20 11.14
CA PHE A 320 12.88 16.80 12.37
C PHE A 320 11.93 16.78 13.59
N ASP A 321 11.06 17.77 13.73
CA ASP A 321 10.08 17.83 14.83
C ASP A 321 9.06 16.69 14.76
N GLN A 322 8.64 16.31 13.55
CA GLN A 322 7.77 15.15 13.33
C GLN A 322 8.48 13.83 13.67
N ILE A 323 9.78 13.72 13.34
CA ILE A 323 10.61 12.56 13.70
C ILE A 323 10.80 12.46 15.22
N ARG A 324 11.05 13.59 15.89
CA ARG A 324 11.10 13.67 17.36
C ARG A 324 9.75 13.29 18.00
N THR A 325 8.65 13.79 17.45
CA THR A 325 7.31 13.42 17.93
C THR A 325 7.04 11.92 17.75
N LEU A 326 7.44 11.36 16.61
CA LEU A 326 7.32 9.93 16.34
C LEU A 326 8.16 9.10 17.31
N SER A 327 9.41 9.48 17.59
CA SER A 327 10.26 8.76 18.53
C SER A 327 9.66 8.74 19.94
N HIS A 328 9.10 9.86 20.39
CA HIS A 328 8.39 9.93 21.67
C HIS A 328 7.16 9.00 21.71
N ARG A 329 6.43 8.88 20.60
CA ARG A 329 5.31 7.92 20.49
C ARG A 329 5.76 6.47 20.55
N TYR A 330 6.99 6.17 20.12
CA TYR A 330 7.65 4.88 20.35
C TYR A 330 8.20 4.72 21.78
N GLY A 331 8.02 5.68 22.67
CA GLY A 331 8.55 5.63 24.04
C GLY A 331 10.06 5.90 24.14
N LEU A 332 10.68 6.44 23.09
CA LEU A 332 12.07 6.86 23.09
C LEU A 332 12.14 8.33 23.50
N ALA A 333 12.79 8.61 24.62
CA ALA A 333 13.06 9.98 25.07
C ALA A 333 14.45 10.40 24.59
N TRP A 334 14.54 11.62 24.06
CA TRP A 334 15.79 12.27 23.67
C TRP A 334 15.90 13.57 24.48
N PRO A 335 16.56 13.55 25.64
CA PRO A 335 16.86 14.77 26.37
C PRO A 335 17.77 15.68 25.55
N ASP A 336 17.90 16.96 25.91
CA ASP A 336 18.57 17.96 25.08
C ASP A 336 20.04 17.62 24.75
N ASP A 337 20.71 16.88 25.63
CA ASP A 337 22.07 16.37 25.44
C ASP A 337 22.18 15.24 24.40
N GLN A 338 21.07 14.54 24.10
CA GLN A 338 20.98 13.45 23.12
C GLN A 338 20.28 13.86 21.82
N LEU A 339 19.93 15.14 21.62
CA LEU A 339 19.30 15.58 20.37
C LEU A 339 20.21 15.42 19.14
N SER A 340 21.53 15.49 19.32
CA SER A 340 22.52 15.26 18.26
C SER A 340 22.49 13.83 17.71
N GLU A 341 22.16 12.86 18.57
CA GLU A 341 21.98 11.46 18.21
C GLU A 341 20.74 11.26 17.33
N LEU A 342 19.61 11.85 17.72
CA LEU A 342 18.39 11.84 16.91
C LEU A 342 18.62 12.56 15.57
N GLN A 343 19.40 13.65 15.57
CA GLN A 343 19.73 14.39 14.35
C GLN A 343 20.59 13.56 13.39
N SER A 344 21.50 12.73 13.91
CA SER A 344 22.28 11.78 13.13
C SER A 344 21.37 10.72 12.47
N LEU A 345 20.36 10.22 13.19
CA LEU A 345 19.35 9.32 12.61
C LEU A 345 18.51 10.03 11.55
N HIS A 346 18.08 11.27 11.81
CA HIS A 346 17.35 12.06 10.83
C HIS A 346 18.17 12.25 9.55
N GLN A 347 19.45 12.61 9.65
CA GLN A 347 20.33 12.77 8.49
C GLN A 347 20.52 11.45 7.71
N MET A 348 20.59 10.33 8.44
CA MET A 348 20.69 9.00 7.82
C MET A 348 19.49 8.69 6.94
N VAL A 349 18.25 8.98 7.36
CA VAL A 349 17.03 8.56 6.64
C VAL A 349 16.22 9.71 6.02
N ASP A 350 16.64 10.95 6.20
CA ASP A 350 15.98 12.21 5.81
C ASP A 350 14.48 12.23 6.10
N GLY A 351 14.08 11.80 7.29
CA GLY A 351 12.68 11.82 7.71
C GLY A 351 11.76 10.83 6.98
N HIS A 352 12.30 9.85 6.25
CA HIS A 352 11.49 8.84 5.57
C HIS A 352 10.61 8.08 6.59
N PRO A 353 9.25 8.13 6.50
CA PRO A 353 8.34 7.64 7.53
C PRO A 353 8.57 6.18 7.93
N TYR A 354 8.67 5.28 6.94
CA TYR A 354 8.93 3.86 7.19
C TYR A 354 10.31 3.58 7.78
N LEU A 355 11.38 4.16 7.23
CA LEU A 355 12.74 3.92 7.73
C LEU A 355 12.89 4.44 9.16
N ALA A 356 12.36 5.63 9.47
CA ALA A 356 12.33 6.15 10.83
C ALA A 356 11.53 5.23 11.78
N SER A 357 10.34 4.78 11.36
CA SER A 357 9.52 3.86 12.15
C SER A 357 10.24 2.53 12.41
N LEU A 358 10.98 2.02 11.42
CA LEU A 358 11.77 0.79 11.55
C LEU A 358 12.93 0.95 12.53
N ALA A 359 13.66 2.08 12.47
CA ALA A 359 14.67 2.39 13.47
C ALA A 359 14.07 2.43 14.88
N PHE A 360 13.00 3.20 15.07
CA PHE A 360 12.39 3.34 16.39
C PHE A 360 11.82 2.02 16.92
N TYR A 361 11.26 1.19 16.05
CA TYR A 361 10.80 -0.15 16.41
C TYR A 361 11.94 -1.01 17.00
N TYR A 362 13.11 -1.06 16.34
CA TYR A 362 14.24 -1.86 16.85
C TYR A 362 14.92 -1.24 18.08
N LEU A 363 15.03 0.09 18.13
CA LEU A 363 15.61 0.82 19.27
C LEU A 363 14.75 0.65 20.53
N GLN A 364 13.43 0.77 20.40
CA GLN A 364 12.47 0.62 21.51
C GLN A 364 12.54 -0.76 22.15
N ARG A 365 12.85 -1.80 21.36
CA ARG A 365 12.97 -3.19 21.83
C ARG A 365 14.35 -3.52 22.40
N GLY A 366 15.32 -2.59 22.29
CA GLY A 366 16.70 -2.82 22.72
C GLY A 366 17.45 -3.86 21.88
N GLU A 367 16.95 -4.20 20.69
CA GLU A 367 17.58 -5.20 19.79
C GLU A 367 18.87 -4.68 19.15
N ILE A 368 18.98 -3.35 19.00
CA ILE A 368 20.14 -2.67 18.45
C ILE A 368 20.35 -1.34 19.18
N SER A 369 21.61 -0.95 19.39
CA SER A 369 21.93 0.40 19.87
C SER A 369 21.93 1.38 18.69
N LEU A 370 21.67 2.67 18.95
CA LEU A 370 21.70 3.68 17.88
C LEU A 370 23.04 3.71 17.15
N ARG A 371 24.16 3.63 17.88
CA ARG A 371 25.49 3.59 17.26
C ARG A 371 25.66 2.42 16.30
N LYS A 372 25.22 1.22 16.70
CA LYS A 372 25.28 0.04 15.82
C LYS A 372 24.32 0.18 14.63
N LEU A 373 23.13 0.74 14.85
CA LEU A 373 22.16 1.03 13.79
C LEU A 373 22.76 1.97 12.75
N LEU A 374 23.30 3.12 13.14
CA LEU A 374 23.88 4.09 12.20
C LEU A 374 25.06 3.51 11.41
N ASN A 375 25.90 2.71 12.07
CA ASN A 375 27.06 2.07 11.41
C ASN A 375 26.65 0.99 10.40
N THR A 376 25.60 0.23 10.69
CA THR A 376 25.13 -0.89 9.84
C THR A 376 24.03 -0.47 8.88
N ALA A 377 23.42 0.71 9.06
CA ALA A 377 22.32 1.20 8.25
C ALA A 377 22.57 1.14 6.74
N PRO A 378 23.73 1.61 6.22
CA PRO A 378 24.02 1.59 4.79
C PRO A 378 24.66 0.27 4.33
N THR A 379 24.46 -0.86 5.03
CA THR A 379 25.04 -2.16 4.66
C THR A 379 23.95 -3.21 4.40
N SER A 380 24.34 -4.33 3.78
CA SER A 380 23.45 -5.49 3.55
C SER A 380 23.03 -6.21 4.85
N GLU A 381 23.71 -5.94 5.97
CA GLU A 381 23.39 -6.50 7.29
C GLU A 381 22.44 -5.60 8.11
N GLY A 382 22.28 -4.34 7.69
CA GLY A 382 21.46 -3.35 8.39
C GLY A 382 19.96 -3.68 8.38
N ILE A 383 19.24 -3.01 9.28
CA ILE A 383 17.77 -3.14 9.38
C ILE A 383 17.05 -2.69 8.10
N TYR A 384 17.70 -1.86 7.27
CA TYR A 384 17.13 -1.32 6.02
C TYR A 384 17.38 -2.20 4.79
N ARG A 385 18.07 -3.33 4.92
CA ARG A 385 18.51 -4.17 3.80
C ARG A 385 17.42 -4.49 2.78
N SER A 386 16.21 -4.85 3.22
CA SER A 386 15.12 -5.22 2.31
C SER A 386 14.66 -4.05 1.47
N HIS A 387 14.57 -2.85 2.07
CA HIS A 387 14.22 -1.62 1.34
C HIS A 387 15.30 -1.24 0.34
N LEU A 388 16.56 -1.32 0.75
CA LEU A 388 17.69 -0.98 -0.11
C LEU A 388 17.84 -1.96 -1.29
N GLN A 389 17.61 -3.25 -1.05
CA GLN A 389 17.61 -4.28 -2.09
C GLN A 389 16.48 -4.07 -3.11
N GLU A 390 15.26 -3.76 -2.65
CA GLU A 390 14.14 -3.43 -3.55
C GLU A 390 14.50 -2.26 -4.46
N GLN A 391 15.06 -1.17 -3.89
CA GLN A 391 15.48 0.00 -4.66
C GLN A 391 16.64 -0.33 -5.63
N LEU A 392 17.58 -1.17 -5.22
CA LEU A 392 18.68 -1.61 -6.07
C LEU A 392 18.17 -2.42 -7.27
N ILE A 393 17.27 -3.37 -7.05
CA ILE A 393 16.66 -4.19 -8.12
C ILE A 393 15.99 -3.26 -9.14
N THR A 394 15.10 -2.37 -8.70
CA THR A 394 14.42 -1.42 -9.59
C THR A 394 15.39 -0.51 -10.33
N LEU A 395 16.47 -0.06 -9.69
CA LEU A 395 17.48 0.76 -10.35
C LEU A 395 18.25 -0.03 -11.41
N THR A 396 18.57 -1.30 -11.15
CA THR A 396 19.33 -2.16 -12.07
C THR A 396 18.53 -2.66 -13.28
N GLU A 397 17.20 -2.52 -13.28
CA GLU A 397 16.36 -2.77 -14.47
C GLU A 397 16.68 -1.80 -15.63
N ASP A 398 17.21 -0.62 -15.32
CA ASP A 398 17.66 0.40 -16.29
C ASP A 398 19.14 0.73 -16.03
N PRO A 399 20.10 0.03 -16.67
CA PRO A 399 21.53 0.22 -16.43
C PRO A 399 22.00 1.66 -16.64
N ALA A 400 21.41 2.37 -17.61
CA ALA A 400 21.74 3.78 -17.84
C ALA A 400 21.31 4.66 -16.66
N LEU A 401 20.15 4.39 -16.07
CA LEU A 401 19.68 5.06 -14.86
C LEU A 401 20.58 4.76 -13.65
N ALA A 402 21.04 3.51 -13.51
CA ALA A 402 21.98 3.10 -12.47
C ALA A 402 23.32 3.85 -12.58
N ASP A 403 23.88 3.95 -13.78
CA ASP A 403 25.11 4.71 -14.04
C ASP A 403 24.95 6.20 -13.72
N MET A 404 23.81 6.80 -14.11
CA MET A 404 23.51 8.18 -13.76
C MET A 404 23.40 8.37 -12.24
N PHE A 405 22.73 7.47 -11.53
CA PHE A 405 22.63 7.55 -10.08
C PHE A 405 23.98 7.34 -9.38
N LYS A 406 24.86 6.49 -9.93
CA LYS A 406 26.25 6.35 -9.47
C LYS A 406 26.96 7.70 -9.46
N THR A 407 26.86 8.48 -10.54
CA THR A 407 27.47 9.82 -10.58
C THR A 407 26.90 10.77 -9.51
N VAL A 408 25.62 10.62 -9.18
CA VAL A 408 24.96 11.44 -8.15
C VAL A 408 25.48 11.10 -6.75
N VAL A 409 25.60 9.82 -6.40
CA VAL A 409 26.06 9.40 -5.06
C VAL A 409 27.56 9.63 -4.83
N GLU A 410 28.34 9.74 -5.90
CA GLU A 410 29.77 10.08 -5.84
C GLU A 410 30.04 11.59 -5.81
N SER A 411 29.05 12.43 -6.13
CA SER A 411 29.20 13.89 -6.15
C SER A 411 28.86 14.54 -4.81
N GLU A 412 29.76 15.38 -4.31
CA GLU A 412 29.50 16.20 -3.11
C GLU A 412 28.57 17.39 -3.37
N THR A 413 28.55 17.91 -4.61
CA THR A 413 27.79 19.12 -4.97
C THR A 413 26.51 18.83 -5.75
N GLY A 414 26.25 17.56 -6.06
CA GLY A 414 25.18 17.11 -6.95
C GLY A 414 25.56 17.16 -8.43
N VAL A 415 24.71 16.58 -9.28
CA VAL A 415 24.95 16.42 -10.73
C VAL A 415 23.77 16.94 -11.51
N VAL A 416 24.01 17.57 -12.65
CA VAL A 416 22.94 17.92 -13.60
C VAL A 416 22.62 16.67 -14.42
N LEU A 417 21.39 16.18 -14.30
CA LEU A 417 20.89 15.04 -15.05
C LEU A 417 19.93 15.52 -16.15
N ASP A 418 19.68 14.68 -17.14
CA ASP A 418 18.60 14.95 -18.08
C ASP A 418 17.23 14.87 -17.39
N ALA A 419 16.21 15.42 -18.04
CA ALA A 419 14.87 15.53 -17.45
C ALA A 419 14.22 14.17 -17.16
N ILE A 420 14.50 13.14 -17.97
CA ILE A 420 13.92 11.81 -17.81
C ILE A 420 14.56 11.12 -16.61
N ALA A 421 15.89 11.11 -16.54
CA ALA A 421 16.63 10.53 -15.43
C ALA A 421 16.29 11.22 -14.10
N THR A 422 16.26 12.55 -14.10
CA THR A 422 15.86 13.35 -12.95
C THR A 422 14.47 12.94 -12.46
N HIS A 423 13.50 12.87 -13.37
CA HIS A 423 12.13 12.54 -13.01
C HIS A 423 11.99 11.11 -12.46
N LYS A 424 12.68 10.13 -13.07
CA LYS A 424 12.69 8.74 -12.59
C LYS A 424 13.29 8.64 -11.17
N LEU A 425 14.48 9.22 -10.95
CA LEU A 425 15.16 9.14 -9.65
C LEU A 425 14.43 9.92 -8.55
N GLU A 426 13.87 11.09 -8.85
CA GLU A 426 12.99 11.82 -7.91
C GLU A 426 11.71 11.01 -7.62
N GLY A 427 11.15 10.36 -8.65
CA GLY A 427 9.99 9.49 -8.53
C GLY A 427 10.22 8.30 -7.60
N MET A 428 11.40 7.68 -7.68
CA MET A 428 11.86 6.64 -6.75
C MET A 428 12.10 7.16 -5.32
N GLY A 429 12.21 8.48 -5.15
CA GLY A 429 12.55 9.09 -3.87
C GLY A 429 14.03 8.94 -3.50
N LEU A 430 14.91 8.72 -4.48
CA LEU A 430 16.34 8.56 -4.27
C LEU A 430 17.10 9.90 -4.28
N VAL A 431 16.62 10.86 -5.08
CA VAL A 431 17.22 12.18 -5.23
C VAL A 431 16.22 13.31 -5.00
N HIS A 432 16.75 14.49 -4.70
CA HIS A 432 16.03 15.75 -4.77
C HIS A 432 16.83 16.75 -5.61
N LEU A 433 16.14 17.71 -6.22
CA LEU A 433 16.78 18.82 -6.93
C LEU A 433 17.08 19.99 -5.99
N LYS A 434 18.36 20.36 -5.92
CA LYS A 434 18.84 21.57 -5.25
C LYS A 434 19.59 22.44 -6.26
N GLN A 435 19.07 23.65 -6.52
CA GLN A 435 19.65 24.58 -7.52
C GLN A 435 19.85 23.94 -8.90
N GLY A 436 18.93 23.07 -9.33
CA GLY A 436 19.00 22.37 -10.63
C GLY A 436 19.97 21.19 -10.69
N LYS A 437 20.60 20.82 -9.57
CA LYS A 437 21.43 19.62 -9.45
C LYS A 437 20.73 18.55 -8.63
N ALA A 438 20.77 17.31 -9.09
CA ALA A 438 20.31 16.14 -8.37
C ALA A 438 21.30 15.80 -7.25
N GLN A 439 20.79 15.62 -6.03
CA GLN A 439 21.55 15.20 -4.85
C GLN A 439 20.82 14.02 -4.19
N PRO A 440 21.54 13.06 -3.58
CA PRO A 440 20.91 12.01 -2.79
C PRO A 440 20.01 12.62 -1.70
N ILE A 441 18.85 12.01 -1.45
CA ILE A 441 17.91 12.54 -0.44
C ILE A 441 18.45 12.38 0.99
N CYS A 442 19.21 11.30 1.26
CA CYS A 442 19.72 10.98 2.59
C CYS A 442 21.06 10.26 2.53
N ASP A 443 21.76 10.24 3.67
CA ASP A 443 23.06 9.56 3.79
C ASP A 443 22.95 8.05 3.62
N LEU A 444 21.83 7.44 4.01
CA LEU A 444 21.59 6.01 3.82
C LEU A 444 21.75 5.60 2.36
N TYR A 445 21.09 6.33 1.45
CA TYR A 445 21.17 6.03 0.02
C TYR A 445 22.54 6.39 -0.54
N ARG A 446 23.10 7.54 -0.17
CA ARG A 446 24.43 7.94 -0.61
C ARG A 446 25.48 6.86 -0.30
N LEU A 447 25.55 6.43 0.97
CA LEU A 447 26.55 5.48 1.44
C LEU A 447 26.33 4.07 0.87
N TYR A 448 25.10 3.55 0.91
CA TYR A 448 24.81 2.20 0.42
C TYR A 448 25.06 2.08 -1.09
N PHE A 449 24.48 2.98 -1.89
CA PHE A 449 24.58 2.88 -3.34
C PHE A 449 25.97 3.26 -3.86
N GLN A 450 26.73 4.10 -3.16
CA GLN A 450 28.12 4.35 -3.51
C GLN A 450 28.96 3.06 -3.44
N GLU A 451 28.71 2.18 -2.48
CA GLU A 451 29.40 0.88 -2.39
C GLU A 451 28.85 -0.12 -3.42
N GLN A 452 27.53 -0.31 -3.48
CA GLN A 452 26.94 -1.33 -4.35
C GLN A 452 27.15 -1.04 -5.84
N LEU A 453 27.03 0.22 -6.29
CA LEU A 453 27.21 0.60 -7.69
C LEU A 453 28.69 0.66 -8.13
N ARG A 454 29.64 0.63 -7.18
CA ARG A 454 31.05 0.41 -7.50
C ARG A 454 31.35 -1.05 -7.79
N ASN A 455 30.68 -1.96 -7.09
CA ASN A 455 30.92 -3.41 -7.17
C ASN A 455 30.19 -4.11 -8.33
N LEU A 456 29.29 -3.42 -9.03
CA LEU A 456 28.56 -3.95 -10.21
C LEU A 456 29.37 -3.91 -11.52
N GLN A 457 30.66 -3.55 -11.47
CA GLN A 457 31.55 -3.47 -12.63
C GLN A 457 32.36 -4.75 -12.86
#